data_AF-A0A411ZHB9-F1
#
_entry.id   AF-A0A411ZHB9-F1
#
_cell.length_a   1.000
_cell.length_b   1.000
_cell.length_c   1.000
_cell.angle_alpha   90.00
_cell.angle_beta   90.00
_cell.angle_gamma   90.00
#
_symmetry.space_group_name_H-M   'P 1'
#
loop_
_entity.id
_entity.type
_entity.pdbx_description
1 polymer ?
#
loop_
_entity_poly.entity_id
_entity_poly.type
_entity_poly.pdbx_seq_one_letter_code
_entity_poly.pdbx_strand_id
1 'polypeptide(L)'
;MHLNKICPVCHQSFEARRKDQVYCTYYCRKKHHKETYYSKNRIVEDINDEENTGVILRQFRCKKCHELVTVVNKHDRRTIFCSPRCEKLYWKHPKKIINKN
;
A
#
# COMPACT_ATOMS: atom_id res chain seq x y z
N MET A 1 9.94 28.50 -6.61
CA MET A 1 8.50 28.83 -6.49
C MET A 1 7.94 28.08 -5.31
N HIS A 2 7.57 28.81 -4.26
CA HIS A 2 6.91 28.24 -3.09
C HIS A 2 5.40 28.24 -3.32
N LEU A 3 4.75 27.12 -3.04
CA LEU A 3 3.33 26.91 -3.32
C LEU A 3 2.62 26.56 -2.03
N ASN A 4 1.56 27.30 -1.70
CA ASN A 4 0.69 26.90 -0.60
C ASN A 4 -0.16 25.69 -1.01
N LYS A 5 -0.10 24.63 -0.21
CA LYS A 5 -0.84 23.38 -0.42
C LYS A 5 -1.52 22.93 0.86
N ILE A 6 -2.56 22.10 0.73
CA ILE A 6 -3.21 21.44 1.85
C ILE A 6 -2.66 20.03 1.99
N CYS A 7 -2.21 19.66 3.19
CA CYS A 7 -1.72 18.31 3.45
C CYS A 7 -2.91 17.33 3.49
N PRO A 8 -2.90 16.22 2.72
CA PRO A 8 -4.02 15.27 2.68
C PRO A 8 -4.15 14.41 3.96
N VAL A 9 -3.31 14.64 4.98
CA VAL A 9 -3.23 13.81 6.19
C VAL A 9 -3.68 14.56 7.43
N CYS A 10 -3.22 15.81 7.60
CA CYS A 10 -3.61 16.66 8.72
C CYS A 10 -4.51 17.81 8.30
N HIS A 11 -4.76 17.98 6.99
CA HIS A 11 -5.58 19.05 6.40
C HIS A 11 -5.10 20.47 6.69
N GLN A 12 -3.88 20.64 7.23
CA GLN A 12 -3.27 21.95 7.42
C GLN A 12 -2.64 22.45 6.12
N SER A 13 -2.70 23.77 5.92
CA SER A 13 -1.95 24.47 4.89
C SER A 13 -0.45 24.44 5.19
N PHE A 14 0.38 24.27 4.17
CA PHE A 14 1.83 24.35 4.28
C PHE A 14 2.46 24.93 3.02
N GLU A 15 3.64 25.52 3.18
CA GLU A 15 4.44 26.03 2.08
C GLU A 15 5.30 24.89 1.49
N ALA A 16 4.99 24.48 0.27
CA ALA A 16 5.70 23.44 -0.43
C ALA A 16 7.01 23.98 -1.01
N ARG A 17 8.12 23.32 -0.68
CA ARG A 17 9.47 23.66 -1.19
C ARG A 17 9.68 23.19 -2.64
N ARG A 18 8.87 22.22 -3.10
CA ARG A 18 8.94 21.63 -4.44
C ARG A 18 7.54 21.41 -5.00
N LYS A 19 7.41 21.43 -6.33
CA LYS A 19 6.13 21.27 -7.04
C LYS A 19 5.48 19.90 -6.76
N ASP A 20 6.26 18.87 -6.51
CA ASP A 20 5.84 17.50 -6.21
C ASP A 20 5.63 17.22 -4.72
N GLN A 21 5.96 18.16 -3.82
CA GLN A 21 5.78 17.95 -2.39
C GLN A 21 4.28 17.92 -2.05
N VAL A 22 3.80 16.75 -1.62
CA VAL A 22 2.37 16.51 -1.27
C VAL A 22 2.10 16.70 0.22
N TYR A 23 3.06 16.37 1.08
CA TYR A 23 2.86 16.35 2.54
C TYR A 23 3.61 17.49 3.22
N CYS A 24 3.01 18.05 4.27
CA CYS A 24 3.64 19.09 5.08
C CYS A 24 4.89 18.59 5.81
N THR A 25 4.90 17.32 6.24
CA THR A 25 5.98 16.73 7.02
C THR A 25 6.26 15.28 6.62
N TYR A 26 7.46 14.81 6.98
CA TYR A 26 7.83 13.40 6.90
C TYR A 26 6.86 12.49 7.68
N TYR A 27 6.36 12.94 8.84
CA TYR A 27 5.39 12.22 9.63
C TYR A 27 4.09 11.97 8.84
N CYS A 28 3.53 13.02 8.21
CA CYS A 28 2.32 12.89 7.40
C CYS A 28 2.54 11.93 6.22
N ARG A 29 3.66 12.04 5.51
CA ARG A 29 4.02 11.11 4.43
C ARG A 29 4.03 9.66 4.93
N LYS A 30 4.68 9.40 6.08
CA LYS A 30 4.79 8.06 6.67
C LYS A 30 3.44 7.53 7.14
N LYS A 31 2.60 8.38 7.73
CA LYS A 31 1.24 8.03 8.16
C LYS A 31 0.39 7.64 6.94
N HIS A 32 0.36 8.48 5.91
CA HIS A 32 -0.37 8.19 4.68
C HIS A 32 0.12 6.91 3.99
N HIS A 33 1.44 6.72 3.87
CA HIS A 33 2.01 5.50 3.32
C HIS A 33 1.58 4.26 4.13
N LYS A 34 1.53 4.36 5.47
CA LYS A 34 1.06 3.27 6.32
C LYS A 34 -0.42 2.93 6.07
N GLU A 35 -1.25 3.95 5.94
CA GLU A 35 -2.70 3.81 5.74
C GLU A 35 -3.05 3.31 4.34
N THR A 36 -2.30 3.71 3.32
CA THR A 36 -2.57 3.35 1.91
C THR A 36 -1.83 2.08 1.48
N TYR A 37 -0.50 2.07 1.55
CA TYR A 37 0.32 0.97 1.02
C TYR A 37 0.13 -0.34 1.80
N TYR A 38 -0.02 -0.25 3.12
CA TYR A 38 -0.28 -1.41 3.98
C TYR A 38 -1.77 -1.59 4.31
N SER A 39 -2.68 -0.93 3.59
CA SER A 39 -4.11 -1.27 3.66
C SER A 39 -4.32 -2.69 3.14
N LYS A 40 -5.23 -3.44 3.78
CA LYS A 40 -5.68 -4.72 3.22
C LYS A 40 -6.48 -4.48 1.93
N ASN A 41 -7.25 -3.39 1.88
CA ASN A 41 -8.12 -3.03 0.78
C ASN A 41 -7.43 -2.08 -0.20
N ARG A 42 -6.10 -2.16 -0.30
CA ARG A 42 -5.36 -1.38 -1.30
C ARG A 42 -5.80 -1.85 -2.68
N ILE A 43 -6.40 -0.94 -3.45
CA ILE A 43 -6.66 -1.15 -4.87
C ILE A 43 -5.30 -1.11 -5.58
N VAL A 44 -4.95 -2.20 -6.27
CA VAL A 44 -3.68 -2.33 -7.03
C VAL A 44 -3.91 -2.05 -8.51
N GLU A 45 -5.15 -2.23 -8.97
CA GLU A 45 -5.57 -1.99 -10.34
C GLU A 45 -5.85 -0.49 -10.53
N ASP A 46 -5.24 0.09 -11.56
CA ASP A 46 -5.70 1.39 -12.04
C ASP A 46 -6.99 1.16 -12.83
N ILE A 47 -8.07 1.77 -12.35
CA ILE A 47 -9.41 1.63 -12.89
C ILE A 47 -9.49 2.26 -14.29
N ASN A 48 -8.56 3.18 -14.60
CA ASN A 48 -8.47 3.87 -15.89
C ASN A 48 -7.39 3.29 -16.81
N ASP A 49 -6.80 2.14 -16.45
CA ASP A 49 -5.84 1.47 -17.31
C ASP A 49 -6.58 0.85 -18.49
N GLU A 50 -6.49 1.48 -19.67
CA GLU A 50 -7.07 0.98 -20.92
C GLU A 50 -6.53 -0.42 -21.30
N GLU A 51 -5.40 -0.87 -20.71
CA GLU A 51 -4.86 -2.22 -20.90
C GLU A 51 -5.46 -3.27 -19.95
N ASN A 52 -6.43 -2.91 -19.08
CA ASN A 52 -7.23 -3.88 -18.36
C ASN A 52 -8.21 -4.58 -19.32
N THR A 53 -7.71 -5.57 -20.05
CA THR A 53 -8.47 -6.40 -21.00
C THR A 53 -9.57 -7.24 -20.35
N GLY A 54 -9.65 -7.27 -19.01
CA GLY A 54 -10.55 -8.14 -18.24
C GLY A 54 -10.15 -9.62 -18.26
N VAL A 55 -9.12 -9.99 -19.03
CA VAL A 55 -8.61 -11.35 -19.12
C VAL A 55 -7.82 -11.69 -17.86
N ILE A 56 -8.12 -12.85 -17.27
CA ILE A 56 -7.37 -13.37 -16.12
C ILE A 56 -6.00 -13.84 -16.61
N LEU A 57 -4.93 -13.14 -16.19
CA LEU A 57 -3.55 -13.50 -16.49
C LEU A 57 -3.04 -14.63 -15.60
N ARG A 58 -3.41 -14.61 -14.31
CA ARG A 58 -3.09 -15.67 -13.34
C ARG A 58 -3.93 -15.56 -12.08
N GLN A 59 -3.95 -16.65 -11.31
CA GLN A 59 -4.57 -16.71 -9.99
C GLN A 59 -3.67 -17.42 -8.99
N PHE A 60 -3.72 -17.01 -7.72
CA PHE A 60 -3.03 -17.69 -6.62
C PHE A 60 -3.74 -17.43 -5.29
N ARG A 61 -3.50 -18.28 -4.29
CA ARG A 61 -4.00 -18.05 -2.92
C ARG A 61 -2.94 -17.37 -2.08
N CYS A 62 -3.31 -16.30 -1.38
CA CYS A 62 -2.41 -15.58 -0.48
C CYS A 62 -1.87 -16.51 0.61
N LYS A 63 -0.54 -16.59 0.78
CA LYS A 63 0.07 -17.48 1.78
C LYS A 63 -0.26 -17.11 3.24
N LYS A 64 -0.75 -15.88 3.50
CA LYS A 64 -1.09 -15.40 4.86
C LYS A 64 -2.57 -15.53 5.22
N CYS A 65 -3.46 -15.22 4.28
CA CYS A 65 -4.91 -15.13 4.53
C CYS A 65 -5.75 -16.03 3.61
N HIS A 66 -5.12 -16.77 2.69
CA HIS A 66 -5.73 -17.76 1.80
C HIS A 66 -6.78 -17.24 0.81
N GLU A 67 -7.02 -15.93 0.82
CA GLU A 67 -7.84 -15.21 -0.16
C GLU A 67 -7.32 -15.46 -1.59
N LEU A 68 -8.24 -15.74 -2.51
CA LEU A 68 -7.93 -15.93 -3.92
C LEU A 68 -7.62 -14.56 -4.55
N VAL A 69 -6.41 -14.43 -5.09
CA VAL A 69 -5.99 -13.24 -5.81
C VAL A 69 -6.11 -13.54 -7.29
N THR A 70 -6.93 -12.75 -7.99
CA THR A 70 -7.02 -12.74 -9.44
C THR A 70 -6.18 -11.58 -9.97
N VAL A 71 -5.31 -11.87 -10.93
CA VAL A 71 -4.51 -10.86 -11.59
C VAL A 71 -5.00 -10.71 -13.02
N VAL A 72 -5.58 -9.56 -13.32
CA VAL A 72 -6.06 -9.18 -14.66
C VAL A 72 -5.15 -8.13 -15.32
N ASN A 73 -4.48 -7.31 -14.52
CA ASN A 73 -3.57 -6.28 -15.01
C ASN A 73 -2.12 -6.80 -15.06
N LYS A 74 -1.42 -6.58 -16.19
CA LYS A 74 0.00 -6.98 -16.36
C LYS A 74 0.97 -6.24 -15.42
N HIS A 75 0.57 -5.07 -14.92
CA HIS A 75 1.31 -4.27 -13.95
C HIS A 75 1.14 -4.78 -12.51
N ASP A 76 0.16 -5.65 -12.25
CA ASP A 76 0.08 -6.33 -10.97
C ASP A 76 1.19 -7.37 -10.86
N ARG A 77 2.14 -7.11 -9.97
CA ARG A 77 3.33 -7.96 -9.72
C ARG A 77 3.18 -8.89 -8.51
N ARG A 78 1.98 -9.02 -7.94
CA ARG A 78 1.74 -9.91 -6.79
C ARG A 78 1.85 -11.37 -7.21
N THR A 79 2.57 -12.18 -6.42
CA THR A 79 2.80 -13.61 -6.72
C THR A 79 2.54 -14.53 -5.53
N ILE A 80 2.70 -14.05 -4.30
CA ILE A 80 2.63 -14.88 -3.07
C ILE A 80 1.59 -14.35 -2.07
N PHE A 81 1.45 -13.03 -1.97
CA PHE A 81 0.59 -12.37 -1.00
C PHE A 81 -0.39 -11.42 -1.68
N CYS A 82 -1.60 -11.30 -1.13
CA CYS A 82 -2.60 -10.37 -1.66
C CYS A 82 -2.24 -8.89 -1.42
N SER A 83 -1.37 -8.59 -0.46
CA SER A 83 -0.97 -7.23 -0.09
C SER A 83 0.38 -7.20 0.66
N PRO A 84 1.08 -6.03 0.66
CA PRO A 84 2.27 -5.82 1.49
C PRO A 84 2.01 -6.01 2.99
N ARG A 85 0.75 -5.83 3.44
CA ARG A 85 0.34 -6.11 4.82
C ARG A 85 0.43 -7.61 5.12
N CYS A 86 -0.10 -8.45 4.23
CA CYS A 86 -0.06 -9.90 4.40
C CYS A 86 1.37 -10.43 4.39
N GLU A 87 2.19 -9.94 3.47
CA GLU A 87 3.62 -10.23 3.43
C GLU A 87 4.31 -9.89 4.75
N LYS A 88 4.15 -8.65 5.23
CA LYS A 88 4.73 -8.19 6.49
C LYS A 88 4.29 -9.02 7.70
N LEU A 89 3.01 -9.40 7.76
CA LEU A 89 2.47 -10.21 8.86
C LEU A 89 2.93 -11.66 8.78
N TYR A 90 3.15 -12.20 7.57
CA TYR A 90 3.62 -13.57 7.38
C TYR A 90 5.08 -13.74 7.81
N TRP A 91 5.95 -12.81 7.41
CA TRP A 91 7.37 -12.85 7.76
C TRP A 91 7.67 -12.35 9.18
N LYS A 92 6.67 -11.85 9.90
CA LYS A 92 6.86 -11.41 11.27
C LYS A 92 7.13 -12.62 12.16
N HIS A 93 8.37 -12.77 12.61
CA HIS A 93 8.73 -13.81 13.56
C HIS A 93 7.89 -13.66 14.84
N PRO A 94 7.40 -14.79 15.41
CA PRO A 94 6.78 -14.76 16.72
C PRO A 94 7.77 -14.16 17.73
N LYS A 95 7.27 -13.27 18.60
CA LYS A 95 8.10 -12.79 19.71
C LYS A 95 8.45 -14.00 20.57
N LYS A 96 9.72 -14.17 20.93
CA LYS A 96 10.12 -15.17 21.94
C LYS A 96 9.27 -14.92 23.19
N ILE A 97 8.44 -15.89 23.56
CA ILE A 97 7.77 -15.87 24.85
C ILE A 97 8.89 -16.12 25.87
N ILE A 98 9.34 -15.06 26.54
CA ILE A 98 10.24 -15.21 27.69
C ILE A 98 9.32 -15.56 28.85
N ASN A 99 9.21 -16.85 29.16
CA ASN A 99 8.61 -17.29 30.42
C ASN A 99 9.53 -16.76 31.53
N LYS A 100 9.04 -15.80 32.32
CA LYS A 100 9.65 -15.48 33.61
C LYS A 100 9.14 -16.51 34.60
N ASN A 101 10.02 -17.43 35.01
CA ASN A 101 9.82 -18.25 36.19
C ASN A 101 9.85 -17.38 37.45
#